data_AF-A0A0R3QL99-F1
#
_entry.id   AF-A0A0R3QL99-F1
#
_cell.length_a   1.000
_cell.length_b   1.000
_cell.length_c   1.000
_cell.angle_alpha   90.00
_cell.angle_beta   90.00
_cell.angle_gamma   90.00
#
_symmetry.space_group_name_H-M   'P 1'
#
loop_
_entity.id
_entity.type
_entity.pdbx_description
1 polymer ?
#
loop_
_entity_poly.entity_id
_entity_poly.type
_entity_poly.pdbx_seq_one_letter_code
_entity_poly.pdbx_strand_id
1 'polypeptide(L)'
;MMLFVKYKPLHNVGYFVPFSVYSLVTDFTHYTRKVDMMGDNDEVETQPLTVDEEEVMDSLIKFREECIAHTGKWKKLLDECTERVNSKAKTKESCHYEMVDYIQALDHCAMPKAFAALK
;
A
#
# COMPACT_ATOMS: atom_id res chain seq x y z
N MET A 1 20.78 -28.35 -23.94
CA MET A 1 20.04 -27.08 -24.07
C MET A 1 20.27 -26.27 -22.79
N MET A 2 21.24 -25.37 -22.79
CA MET A 2 21.65 -24.60 -21.60
C MET A 2 20.98 -23.22 -21.64
N LEU A 3 20.08 -22.94 -20.70
CA LEU A 3 19.56 -21.59 -20.49
C LEU A 3 20.53 -20.85 -19.57
N PHE A 4 21.40 -20.03 -20.19
CA PHE A 4 22.24 -19.07 -19.49
C PHE A 4 21.38 -17.94 -18.94
N VAL A 5 21.08 -17.94 -17.64
CA VAL A 5 20.55 -16.75 -16.98
C VAL A 5 21.70 -15.78 -16.78
N LYS A 6 21.73 -14.75 -17.62
CA LYS A 6 22.72 -13.68 -17.63
C LYS A 6 22.51 -12.76 -16.43
N TYR A 7 23.02 -13.15 -15.27
CA TYR A 7 23.15 -12.22 -14.15
C TYR A 7 24.28 -11.24 -14.46
N LYS A 8 23.94 -9.96 -14.58
CA LYS A 8 24.89 -8.85 -14.66
C LYS A 8 25.24 -8.46 -13.21
N PRO A 9 26.45 -8.75 -12.69
CA PRO A 9 26.78 -8.43 -11.31
C PRO A 9 27.18 -6.95 -11.22
N LEU A 10 26.36 -6.15 -10.55
CA LEU A 10 26.76 -4.83 -10.08
C LEU A 10 27.56 -5.02 -8.79
N HIS A 11 28.86 -4.76 -8.91
CA HIS A 11 29.86 -4.60 -7.87
C HIS A 11 30.33 -5.84 -7.09
N ASN A 12 31.57 -6.17 -7.42
CA ASN A 12 32.51 -7.09 -6.83
C ASN A 12 32.83 -6.71 -5.36
N VAL A 13 32.22 -7.43 -4.41
CA VAL A 13 32.74 -7.57 -3.04
C VAL A 13 32.59 -9.04 -2.65
N GLY A 14 33.69 -9.78 -2.75
CA GLY A 14 33.75 -11.20 -2.39
C GLY A 14 33.69 -11.39 -0.88
N TYR A 15 32.50 -11.64 -0.35
CA TYR A 15 32.34 -12.23 0.98
C TYR A 15 32.01 -13.71 0.82
N PHE A 16 32.89 -14.58 1.34
CA PHE A 16 32.66 -16.03 1.38
C PHE A 16 31.65 -16.30 2.50
N VAL A 17 30.37 -16.33 2.15
CA VAL A 17 29.28 -16.59 3.10
C VAL A 17 29.26 -18.09 3.42
N PRO A 18 29.52 -18.52 4.68
CA PRO A 18 29.54 -19.94 5.02
C PRO A 18 28.18 -20.59 4.73
N PHE A 19 28.17 -21.87 4.36
CA PHE A 19 26.97 -22.60 3.89
C PHE A 19 25.76 -22.45 4.83
N SER A 20 25.99 -22.39 6.15
CA SER A 20 24.96 -22.15 7.16
C SER A 20 24.30 -20.76 7.05
N VAL A 21 25.08 -19.73 6.72
CA VAL A 21 24.56 -18.38 6.50
C VAL A 21 23.91 -18.30 5.11
N TYR A 22 24.38 -19.06 4.12
CA TYR A 22 23.73 -19.15 2.80
C TYR A 22 22.30 -19.69 2.92
N SER A 23 22.05 -20.75 3.71
CA SER A 23 20.69 -21.23 4.00
C SER A 23 19.82 -20.16 4.64
N LEU A 24 20.33 -19.42 5.64
CA LEU A 24 19.57 -18.35 6.28
C LEU A 24 19.29 -17.18 5.33
N VAL A 25 20.23 -16.81 4.46
CA VAL A 25 20.03 -15.74 3.46
C VAL A 25 19.05 -16.21 2.37
N THR A 26 19.10 -17.48 1.96
CA THR A 26 18.09 -18.05 1.05
C THR A 26 16.73 -18.12 1.72
N ASP A 27 16.64 -18.53 2.98
CA ASP A 27 15.38 -18.57 3.73
C ASP A 27 14.83 -17.16 3.95
N PHE A 28 15.68 -16.16 4.23
CA PHE A 28 15.27 -14.77 4.39
C PHE A 28 14.86 -14.12 3.05
N THR A 29 15.56 -14.43 1.95
CA THR A 29 15.18 -13.96 0.60
C THR A 29 13.93 -14.66 0.06
N HIS A 30 13.71 -15.93 0.42
CA HIS A 30 12.49 -16.67 0.08
C HIS A 30 11.30 -16.25 0.97
N TYR A 31 11.57 -15.88 2.23
CA TYR A 31 10.60 -15.31 3.16
C TYR A 31 10.15 -13.92 2.71
N THR A 32 11.09 -13.02 2.37
CA THR A 32 10.78 -11.70 1.79
C THR A 32 10.04 -11.82 0.46
N ARG A 33 10.44 -12.74 -0.43
CA ARG A 33 9.68 -13.06 -1.64
C ARG A 33 8.24 -13.52 -1.39
N LYS A 34 7.96 -14.16 -0.24
CA LYS A 34 6.60 -14.55 0.17
C LYS A 34 5.77 -13.37 0.69
N VAL A 35 6.37 -12.38 1.36
CA VAL A 35 5.64 -11.19 1.83
C VAL A 35 5.42 -10.14 0.72
N ASP A 36 6.27 -10.09 -0.32
CA ASP A 36 6.08 -9.20 -1.48
C ASP A 36 5.00 -9.69 -2.48
N MET A 37 4.26 -10.76 -2.13
CA MET A 37 3.07 -11.23 -2.84
C MET A 37 1.87 -11.34 -1.89
N MET A 38 1.71 -10.35 -1.00
CA MET A 38 0.39 -9.88 -0.59
C MET A 38 0.09 -8.61 -1.40
N GLY A 39 0.20 -8.75 -2.72
CA GLY A 39 -0.56 -7.91 -3.63
C GLY A 39 -1.99 -8.43 -3.56
N ASP A 40 -2.88 -7.56 -3.12
CA ASP A 40 -4.33 -7.69 -3.15
C ASP A 40 -4.74 -8.20 -4.54
N ASN A 41 -4.96 -9.51 -4.65
CA ASN A 41 -5.71 -10.08 -5.73
C ASN A 41 -7.14 -10.03 -5.24
N ASP A 42 -7.85 -8.96 -5.58
CA ASP A 42 -9.31 -8.94 -5.60
C ASP A 42 -9.77 -9.98 -6.63
N GLU A 43 -9.64 -11.26 -6.28
CA GLU A 43 -10.57 -12.25 -6.74
C GLU A 43 -11.92 -11.84 -6.14
N VAL A 44 -12.67 -11.05 -6.92
CA VAL A 44 -14.10 -10.86 -6.76
C VAL A 44 -14.73 -12.25 -6.88
N GLU A 45 -14.78 -12.95 -5.75
CA GLU A 45 -15.63 -14.11 -5.56
C GLU A 45 -17.06 -13.58 -5.61
N THR A 46 -17.65 -13.62 -6.82
CA THR A 46 -19.09 -13.42 -6.98
C THR A 46 -19.78 -14.61 -6.33
N GLN A 47 -19.99 -14.51 -5.02
CA GLN A 47 -20.87 -15.41 -4.28
C GLN A 47 -22.30 -15.17 -4.78
N PRO A 48 -23.05 -16.23 -5.14
CA PRO A 48 -24.36 -16.10 -5.78
C PRO A 48 -25.39 -15.43 -4.85
N LEU A 49 -26.07 -14.42 -5.38
CA LEU A 49 -27.14 -13.64 -4.74
C LEU A 49 -28.22 -14.53 -4.10
N THR A 50 -28.50 -14.30 -2.81
CA THR A 50 -29.86 -14.24 -2.23
C THR A 50 -29.82 -13.67 -0.79
N VAL A 51 -29.75 -12.34 -0.60
CA VAL A 51 -30.23 -11.63 0.61
C VAL A 51 -30.60 -10.21 0.15
N ASP A 52 -31.75 -9.69 0.59
CA ASP A 52 -32.28 -8.33 0.32
C ASP A 52 -31.20 -7.28 0.01
N GLU A 53 -31.25 -6.70 -1.20
CA GLU A 53 -30.33 -5.66 -1.69
C GLU A 53 -30.65 -4.28 -1.07
N GLU A 54 -30.62 -4.17 0.26
CA GLU A 54 -30.30 -2.88 0.86
C GLU A 54 -28.80 -2.69 0.66
N GLU A 55 -28.37 -1.70 -0.14
CA GLU A 55 -26.96 -1.35 -0.34
C GLU A 55 -26.25 -1.24 1.03
N VAL A 56 -25.57 -2.30 1.45
CA VAL A 56 -24.74 -2.30 2.66
C VAL A 56 -23.47 -1.52 2.33
N MET A 57 -23.62 -0.21 2.20
CA MET A 57 -22.49 0.71 2.05
C MET A 57 -21.69 0.71 3.35
N ASP A 58 -20.37 0.53 3.25
CA ASP A 58 -19.48 0.62 4.40
C ASP A 58 -19.65 1.99 5.08
N SER A 59 -20.11 1.95 6.34
CA SER A 59 -20.30 3.14 7.17
C SER A 59 -19.04 4.00 7.24
N LEU A 60 -17.84 3.41 7.19
CA LEU A 60 -16.59 4.13 7.20
C LEU A 60 -16.39 4.96 5.93
N ILE A 61 -16.68 4.39 4.75
CA ILE A 61 -16.55 5.09 3.47
C ILE A 61 -17.51 6.28 3.43
N LYS A 62 -18.77 6.07 3.82
CA LYS A 62 -19.78 7.13 3.92
C LYS A 62 -19.28 8.32 4.75
N PHE A 63 -18.78 8.06 5.95
CA PHE A 63 -18.32 9.15 6.82
C PHE A 63 -17.01 9.79 6.35
N ARG A 64 -16.12 9.03 5.69
CA ARG A 64 -14.92 9.61 5.06
C ARG A 64 -15.30 10.62 3.98
N GLU A 65 -16.29 10.32 3.14
CA GLU A 65 -16.79 11.24 2.11
C GLU A 65 -17.37 12.53 2.70
N GLU A 66 -18.20 12.41 3.74
CA GLU A 66 -18.73 13.57 4.48
C GLU A 66 -17.61 14.43 5.11
N CYS A 67 -16.50 13.79 5.51
CA CYS A 67 -15.38 14.45 6.20
C CYS A 67 -14.35 15.09 5.24
N ILE A 68 -14.43 14.88 3.92
CA ILE A 68 -13.51 15.49 2.93
C ILE A 68 -13.54 17.03 3.03
N ALA A 69 -14.71 17.61 3.29
CA ALA A 69 -14.87 19.06 3.41
C ALA A 69 -14.01 19.67 4.54
N HIS A 70 -13.72 18.90 5.59
CA HIS A 70 -12.93 19.35 6.74
C HIS A 70 -11.42 19.17 6.57
N THR A 71 -10.99 18.37 5.60
CA THR A 71 -9.57 18.00 5.40
C THR A 71 -8.90 18.71 4.23
N GLY A 72 -9.57 19.73 3.67
CA GLY A 72 -9.10 20.46 2.48
C GLY A 72 -7.68 21.02 2.59
N LYS A 73 -7.20 21.37 3.79
CA LYS A 73 -5.79 21.79 4.00
C LYS A 73 -4.80 20.67 3.68
N TRP A 74 -5.03 19.48 4.20
CA TRP A 74 -4.14 18.33 4.04
C TRP A 74 -4.24 17.77 2.61
N LYS A 75 -5.43 17.81 2.01
CA LYS A 75 -5.61 17.46 0.60
C LYS A 75 -4.76 18.34 -0.32
N LYS A 76 -4.73 19.66 -0.07
CA LYS A 76 -3.89 20.60 -0.84
C LYS A 76 -2.40 20.26 -0.75
N LEU A 77 -1.89 19.95 0.43
CA LEU A 77 -0.48 19.58 0.61
C LEU A 77 -0.14 18.27 -0.14
N LEU A 78 -1.04 17.28 -0.10
CA LEU A 78 -0.89 16.05 -0.84
C LEU A 78 -0.89 16.31 -2.36
N ASP A 79 -1.75 17.19 -2.85
CA ASP A 79 -1.84 17.54 -4.26
C ASP A 79 -0.59 18.29 -4.73
N GLU A 80 -0.11 19.25 -3.93
CA GLU A 80 1.15 19.96 -4.19
C GLU A 80 2.36 19.02 -4.26
N CYS A 81 2.45 18.03 -3.35
CA CYS A 81 3.48 17.01 -3.41
C CYS A 81 3.33 16.14 -4.67
N THR A 82 2.11 15.72 -4.98
CA THR A 82 1.80 14.87 -6.14
C THR A 82 2.19 15.56 -7.45
N GLU A 83 1.88 16.84 -7.60
CA GLU A 83 2.30 17.66 -8.74
C GLU A 83 3.82 17.77 -8.82
N ARG A 84 4.50 17.99 -7.69
CA ARG A 84 5.97 18.09 -7.63
C ARG A 84 6.65 16.77 -7.99
N VAL A 85 6.10 15.63 -7.59
CA VAL A 85 6.61 14.30 -7.94
C VAL A 85 6.36 14.00 -9.42
N ASN A 86 5.15 14.27 -9.94
CA ASN A 86 4.79 14.01 -11.33
C ASN A 86 5.50 14.92 -12.33
N SER A 87 5.86 16.15 -11.94
CA SER A 87 6.61 17.08 -12.79
C SER A 87 8.06 16.65 -13.05
N LYS A 88 8.62 15.74 -12.25
CA LYS A 88 10.02 15.31 -12.33
C LYS A 88 10.12 13.94 -13.00
N ALA A 89 10.84 13.85 -14.12
CA ALA A 89 11.07 12.58 -14.83
C ALA A 89 11.84 11.53 -13.98
N LYS A 90 12.66 11.98 -13.02
CA LYS A 90 13.32 11.14 -12.00
C LYS A 90 13.42 11.90 -10.70
N THR A 91 12.67 11.46 -9.69
CA THR A 91 12.75 12.00 -8.32
C THR A 91 12.87 10.85 -7.32
N LYS A 92 13.52 11.11 -6.18
CA LYS A 92 13.55 10.20 -5.01
C LYS A 92 12.52 10.60 -3.95
N GLU A 93 11.78 11.65 -4.23
CA GLU A 93 10.74 12.19 -3.36
C GLU A 93 9.50 11.29 -3.38
N SER A 94 8.86 11.13 -2.22
CA SER A 94 7.64 10.36 -2.03
C SER A 94 6.65 11.16 -1.19
N CYS A 95 5.37 11.15 -1.59
CA CYS A 95 4.29 11.86 -0.88
C CYS A 95 3.67 11.03 0.25
N HIS A 96 4.41 10.08 0.80
CA HIS A 96 3.91 9.16 1.82
C HIS A 96 3.51 9.90 3.10
N TYR A 97 4.30 10.90 3.52
CA TYR A 97 4.02 11.67 4.74
C TYR A 97 2.74 12.51 4.59
N GLU A 98 2.61 13.22 3.46
CA GLU A 98 1.42 14.02 3.15
C GLU A 98 0.16 13.16 3.01
N MET A 99 0.31 11.93 2.50
CA MET A 99 -0.78 10.96 2.41
C MET A 99 -1.23 10.48 3.79
N VAL A 100 -0.29 10.13 4.67
CA VAL A 100 -0.59 9.74 6.07
C VAL A 100 -1.25 10.89 6.82
N ASP A 101 -0.75 12.12 6.67
CA ASP A 101 -1.35 13.30 7.30
C ASP A 101 -2.80 13.55 6.82
N TYR A 102 -3.05 13.38 5.52
CA TYR A 102 -4.40 13.49 4.96
C TYR A 102 -5.34 12.41 5.49
N ILE A 103 -4.90 11.15 5.56
CA ILE A 103 -5.69 10.03 6.10
C ILE A 103 -5.97 10.26 7.58
N GLN A 104 -4.97 10.65 8.37
CA GLN A 104 -5.14 10.92 9.79
C GLN A 104 -6.16 12.04 10.04
N ALA A 105 -6.15 13.08 9.21
CA ALA A 105 -7.14 14.15 9.30
C ALA A 105 -8.55 13.68 8.93
N LEU A 106 -8.70 12.81 7.92
CA LEU A 106 -9.99 12.22 7.56
C LEU A 106 -10.52 11.33 8.68
N ASP A 107 -9.68 10.45 9.20
CA ASP A 107 -10.04 9.49 10.23
C ASP A 107 -10.35 10.17 11.57
N HIS A 108 -9.70 11.29 11.88
CA HIS A 108 -10.05 12.09 13.07
C HIS A 108 -11.52 12.55 13.05
N CYS A 109 -12.08 12.79 11.86
CA CYS A 109 -13.48 13.16 11.68
C CYS A 109 -14.40 11.93 11.50
N ALA A 110 -13.97 10.94 10.72
CA ALA A 110 -14.82 9.83 10.29
C ALA A 110 -14.91 8.70 11.33
N MET A 111 -13.81 8.36 12.01
CA MET A 111 -13.77 7.18 12.91
C MET A 111 -14.77 7.27 14.06
N PRO A 112 -14.94 8.41 14.78
CA PRO A 112 -15.94 8.49 15.85
C PRO A 112 -17.37 8.26 15.35
N LYS A 113 -17.69 8.71 14.13
CA LYS A 113 -19.00 8.53 13.51
C LYS A 113 -19.21 7.09 13.03
N ALA A 114 -18.17 6.51 12.42
CA ALA A 114 -18.19 5.12 11.95
C ALA A 114 -18.40 4.17 13.13
N PHE A 115 -17.63 4.31 14.22
CA PHE A 115 -17.81 3.49 15.42
C PHE A 115 -19.17 3.67 16.09
N ALA A 116 -19.80 4.85 16.00
CA ALA A 116 -21.15 5.06 16.50
C ALA A 116 -22.25 4.43 15.62
N ALA A 117 -21.96 4.18 14.33
CA ALA A 117 -22.90 3.54 13.41
C ALA A 117 -22.82 2.00 13.43
N LEU A 118 -21.70 1.44 13.90
CA LEU A 118 -21.54 0.01 14.14
C LEU A 118 -22.40 -0.40 15.35
N LYS A 119 -23.29 -1.38 15.15
CA LYS A 119 -24.12 -1.99 16.19
C LYS A 119 -23.45 -3.24 16.77
#